data_AF-A0A7C4VJV5-F1
#
_entry.id   AF-A0A7C4VJV5-F1
#
_cell.length_a   1.000
_cell.length_b   1.000
_cell.length_c   1.000
_cell.angle_alpha   90.00
_cell.angle_beta   90.00
_cell.angle_gamma   90.00
#
_symmetry.space_group_name_H-M   'P 1'
#
loop_
_entity.id
_entity.type
_entity.pdbx_description
1 polymer ?
#
loop_
_entity_poly.entity_id
_entity_poly.type
_entity_poly.pdbx_seq_one_letter_code
_entity_poly.pdbx_strand_id
1 'polypeptide(L)' 'MENDYPQKIIDVLKSAEQPLDVENVKTRAGIGNWNTAHKHLLQLVIEGKICGQKTSHGWIFRIEKNGTNK' A
#
# COMPACT_ATOMS: atom_id res chain seq x y z
N MET A 1 -22.43 1.88 1.31
CA MET A 1 -21.30 2.24 0.43
C MET A 1 -20.07 1.58 1.02
N GLU A 2 -19.63 0.48 0.43
CA GLU A 2 -18.47 -0.26 0.90
C GLU A 2 -17.22 0.55 0.52
N ASN A 3 -16.41 0.91 1.50
CA ASN A 3 -15.24 1.75 1.25
C ASN A 3 -14.19 0.93 0.49
N ASP A 4 -14.00 1.25 -0.79
CA ASP A 4 -13.03 0.60 -1.66
C ASP A 4 -11.58 1.09 -1.43
N TYR A 5 -11.20 1.22 -0.16
CA TYR A 5 -9.83 1.63 0.21
C TYR A 5 -8.76 0.64 -0.29
N PRO A 6 -8.97 -0.69 -0.25
CA PRO A 6 -7.97 -1.62 -0.77
C PRO A 6 -7.63 -1.39 -2.25
N GLN A 7 -8.63 -1.16 -3.11
CA GLN A 7 -8.39 -0.91 -4.53
C GLN A 7 -7.68 0.43 -4.75
N LYS A 8 -8.12 1.50 -4.06
CA LYS A 8 -7.45 2.80 -4.13
C LYS A 8 -5.98 2.73 -3.73
N ILE A 9 -5.65 1.98 -2.68
CA ILE A 9 -4.27 1.76 -2.25
C ILE A 9 -3.46 1.06 -3.34
N ILE A 10 -4.02 0.01 -3.94
CA ILE A 10 -3.37 -0.71 -5.05
C ILE A 10 -3.13 0.24 -6.23
N ASP A 11 -4.12 1.05 -6.62
CA ASP A 11 -4.00 1.96 -7.75
C ASP A 11 -2.94 3.04 -7.52
N VAL A 12 -2.89 3.60 -6.29
CA VAL A 12 -1.84 4.52 -5.87
C VAL A 12 -0.47 3.87 -5.99
N LEU A 13 -0.29 2.65 -5.47
CA LEU A 13 0.99 1.95 -5.50
C LEU A 13 1.38 1.49 -6.92
N LYS A 14 0.42 1.22 -7.80
CA LYS A 14 0.67 0.91 -9.23
C LYS A 14 1.17 2.13 -10.00
N SER A 15 0.62 3.31 -9.70
CA SER A 15 1.04 4.58 -10.33
C SER A 15 2.36 5.14 -9.77
N ALA A 16 2.80 4.66 -8.60
CA ALA A 16 3.99 5.15 -7.94
C ALA A 16 5.26 4.54 -8.55
N GLU A 17 6.20 5.39 -8.96
CA GLU A 17 7.52 4.94 -9.44
C GLU A 17 8.43 4.45 -8.30
N GLN A 18 8.20 4.94 -7.08
CA GLN A 18 9.00 4.63 -5.89
C GLN A 18 8.13 4.06 -4.77
N PRO A 19 8.70 3.26 -3.85
CA PRO A 19 7.98 2.79 -2.66
C PRO A 19 7.45 3.96 -1.83
N LEU A 20 6.23 3.82 -1.32
CA LEU A 20 5.56 4.87 -0.54
C LEU A 20 5.40 4.45 0.92
N ASP A 21 5.50 5.41 1.84
CA ASP A 21 5.11 5.22 3.23
C ASP A 21 3.59 5.29 3.42
N VAL A 22 3.13 4.99 4.64
CA VAL A 22 1.70 5.01 4.99
C VAL A 22 1.06 6.39 4.77
N GLU A 23 1.76 7.48 5.07
CA GLU A 23 1.20 8.84 5.01
C GLU A 23 0.99 9.28 3.56
N ASN A 24 1.94 8.97 2.69
CA ASN A 24 1.87 9.20 1.26
C ASN A 24 0.74 8.40 0.62
N VAL A 25 0.61 7.11 0.96
CA VAL A 25 -0.50 6.28 0.47
C VAL A 25 -1.82 6.82 0.97
N LYS A 26 -1.94 7.12 2.27
CA LYS A 26 -3.15 7.67 2.90
C LYS A 26 -3.63 8.92 2.17
N THR A 27 -2.72 9.87 1.96
CA THR A 27 -3.02 11.15 1.32
C THR A 27 -3.49 10.96 -0.12
N ARG A 28 -2.78 10.13 -0.90
CA ARG A 28 -3.11 9.88 -2.32
C ARG A 28 -4.37 9.03 -2.50
N ALA A 29 -4.66 8.12 -1.58
CA ALA A 29 -5.86 7.28 -1.59
C ALA A 29 -7.10 7.97 -0.97
N GLY A 30 -6.93 9.18 -0.41
CA GLY A 30 -8.01 9.95 0.22
C GLY A 30 -8.54 9.30 1.51
N ILE A 31 -7.67 8.66 2.29
CA ILE A 31 -8.04 8.00 3.54
C ILE A 31 -7.87 8.99 4.70
N GLY A 32 -8.93 9.31 5.43
CA GLY A 32 -8.83 10.31 6.51
C GLY A 32 -8.02 9.85 7.74
N ASN A 33 -7.98 8.55 8.00
CA ASN A 33 -7.37 7.99 9.21
C ASN A 33 -6.12 7.17 8.89
N TRP A 34 -5.01 7.51 9.55
CA TRP A 34 -3.73 6.83 9.38
C TRP A 34 -3.77 5.34 9.76
N ASN A 35 -4.42 5.01 10.88
CA ASN A 35 -4.53 3.62 11.35
C ASN A 35 -5.38 2.77 10.39
N THR A 36 -6.42 3.37 9.79
CA THR A 36 -7.21 2.71 8.74
C THR A 36 -6.37 2.40 7.51
N ALA A 37 -5.59 3.37 7.02
CA ALA A 37 -4.67 3.15 5.90
C ALA A 37 -3.64 2.06 6.22
N HIS A 38 -3.02 2.12 7.41
CA HIS A 38 -2.03 1.16 7.86
C HIS A 38 -2.60 -0.27 7.96
N LYS A 39 -3.81 -0.43 8.53
CA LYS A 39 -4.49 -1.72 8.60
C LYS A 39 -4.71 -2.33 7.22
N HIS A 40 -5.22 -1.55 6.28
CA HIS A 40 -5.44 -2.03 4.91
C HIS A 40 -4.14 -2.37 4.19
N LEU A 41 -3.09 -1.56 4.36
CA LEU A 41 -1.76 -1.84 3.82
C LEU A 41 -1.20 -3.16 4.33
N LEU A 42 -1.22 -3.39 5.64
CA LEU A 42 -0.74 -4.66 6.22
C LEU A 42 -1.59 -5.85 5.77
N GLN A 43 -2.90 -5.68 5.66
CA GLN A 43 -3.79 -6.73 5.15
C GLN A 43 -3.45 -7.09 3.69
N LEU A 44 -3.20 -6.09 2.84
CA LEU A 44 -2.80 -6.32 1.44
C LEU A 44 -1.42 -7.00 1.32
N VAL A 45 -0.51 -6.74 2.27
CA VAL A 45 0.77 -7.46 2.36
C VAL A 45 0.55 -8.92 2.73
N ILE A 46 -0.29 -9.21 3.73
CA ILE A 46 -0.62 -10.58 4.15
C ILE A 46 -1.31 -11.35 3.01
N GLU A 47 -2.17 -10.69 2.25
CA GLU A 47 -2.83 -11.25 1.06
C GLU A 47 -1.89 -11.43 -0.15
N GLY A 48 -0.63 -10.98 -0.06
CA GLY A 48 0.34 -11.08 -1.15
C GLY A 48 0.05 -10.17 -2.34
N LYS A 49 -0.80 -9.16 -2.18
CA LYS A 49 -1.19 -8.22 -3.25
C LYS A 49 -0.17 -7.10 -3.45
N ILE A 50 0.56 -6.75 -2.39
CA ILE A 50 1.61 -5.72 -2.39
C ILE A 50 2.79 -6.21 -1.55
N CYS A 51 3.99 -5.64 -1.76
CA CYS A 51 5.10 -5.83 -0.85
C CYS A 51 5.11 -4.73 0.21
N GLY A 52 5.40 -5.09 1.45
CA GLY A 52 5.72 -4.17 2.53
C GLY A 52 7.08 -4.50 3.12
N GLN A 53 7.89 -3.49 3.41
CA GLN A 53 9.18 -3.64 4.09
C GLN A 53 9.23 -2.71 5.31
N LYS A 54 9.51 -3.28 6.48
CA LYS A 54 9.80 -2.50 7.70
C LYS A 54 11.20 -1.92 7.61
N THR A 55 11.33 -0.63 7.89
CA THR A 55 12.60 0.10 8.03
C THR A 55 12.73 0.66 9.45
N SER A 56 13.87 1.26 9.78
CA SER A 56 14.07 2.01 11.02
C SER A 56 13.10 3.19 11.16
N HIS A 57 12.63 3.77 10.05
CA HIS A 57 11.79 4.97 10.03
C HIS A 57 10.29 4.68 9.82
N GLY A 58 9.90 3.44 9.50
CA GLY A 58 8.49 3.16 9.22
C GLY A 58 8.28 1.90 8.39
N TRP A 59 7.17 1.84 7.69
CA TRP A 59 6.91 0.86 6.63
C TRP A 59 6.95 1.57 5.29
N ILE A 60 7.51 0.89 4.29
CA ILE A 60 7.41 1.29 2.89
C ILE A 60 6.69 0.19 2.11
N PHE A 61 5.88 0.59 1.13
CA PHE A 61 5.01 -0.30 0.36
C PHE A 61 5.22 -0.08 -1.13
N ARG A 62 5.12 -1.16 -1.91
CA ARG A 62 5.22 -1.13 -3.37
C ARG A 62 4.42 -2.27 -4.00
N ILE A 63 4.04 -2.12 -5.25
CA ILE A 63 3.55 -3.25 -6.07
C ILE A 63 4.76 -4.04 -6.55
N GLU A 64 4.78 -5.35 -6.30
CA GLU A 64 5.69 -6.23 -7.00
C GLU A 64 5.22 -6.30 -8.45
N LYS A 65 5.96 -5.67 -9.36
CA LYS A 65 5.83 -6.01 -10.77
C LYS A 65 6.34 -7.44 -10.84
N ASN A 66 5.43 -8.42 -10.91
CA ASN A 66 5.77 -9.82 -11.13
C ASN A 66 6.64 -9.92 -12.39
N GLY A 67 7.95 -9.77 -12.21
CA GLY A 67 8.94 -10.29 -13.14
C GLY A 67 8.87 -11.79 -12.95
N THR A 68 8.18 -12.45 -13.86
CA THR A 68 8.27 -13.89 -14.10
C THR A 68 9.70 -14.38 -13.87
N ASN A 69 9.92 -15.08 -12.76
CA ASN A 69 10.88 -16.16 -12.69
C ASN A 69 10.36 -17.15 -11.65
N LYS A 70 9.61 -18.11 -12.18
CA LYS A 70 9.33 -19.39 -11.55
C LYS A 70 10.51 -20.32 -11.80
#